data_AF-A0A1G8BQS9-F1
#
_entry.id   AF-A0A1G8BQS9-F1
#
_cell.length_a   1.000
_cell.length_b   1.000
_cell.length_c   1.000
_cell.angle_alpha   90.00
_cell.angle_beta   90.00
_cell.angle_gamma   90.00
#
_symmetry.space_group_name_H-M   'P 1'
#
loop_
_entity.id
_entity.type
_entity.pdbx_description
1 polymer ?
#
loop_
_entity_poly.entity_id
_entity_poly.type
_entity_poly.pdbx_seq_one_letter_code
_entity_poly.pdbx_strand_id
1 'polypeptide(L)'
;MENETLISRRTWLGATSMAATAGLTGLYYTTASSAPVKTPPLSAEEIAAIESAIGKKGTYNEGQAVHTIALPRSDLKIAIKSENVPVSFGFGGWVSIKKTVDGKSAVLMSDTVLLLHTRF
;
A
#
# COMPACT_ATOMS: atom_id res chain seq x y z
N MET A 1 -4.52 -21.55 -43.39
CA MET A 1 -4.31 -22.76 -42.57
C MET A 1 -3.72 -22.29 -41.26
N GLU A 2 -4.57 -22.01 -40.27
CA GLU A 2 -4.13 -21.51 -38.95
C GLU A 2 -4.64 -22.45 -37.85
N ASN A 3 -3.65 -22.92 -37.09
CA ASN A 3 -3.59 -23.78 -35.91
C ASN A 3 -4.84 -24.03 -35.04
N GLU A 4 -5.22 -25.30 -34.96
CA GLU A 4 -5.25 -26.18 -33.77
C GLU A 4 -5.58 -25.57 -32.39
N THR A 5 -6.80 -25.86 -31.93
CA THR A 5 -7.18 -26.47 -30.63
C THR A 5 -6.36 -26.15 -29.38
N LEU A 6 -6.97 -25.53 -28.36
CA LEU A 6 -6.73 -25.85 -26.93
C LEU A 6 -7.93 -25.42 -26.06
N ILE A 7 -9.08 -26.10 -26.19
CA ILE A 7 -10.11 -26.05 -25.15
C ILE A 7 -9.55 -26.77 -23.92
N SER A 8 -9.23 -25.99 -22.89
CA SER A 8 -8.52 -26.44 -21.70
C SER A 8 -9.42 -27.31 -20.81
N ARG A 9 -8.90 -28.48 -20.42
CA ARG A 9 -9.53 -29.42 -19.47
C ARG A 9 -9.90 -28.76 -18.12
N ARG A 10 -9.22 -27.66 -17.77
CA ARG A 10 -9.50 -26.86 -16.57
C ARG A 10 -10.82 -26.08 -16.70
N THR A 11 -11.14 -25.62 -17.92
CA THR A 11 -12.39 -24.93 -18.24
C THR A 11 -13.58 -25.88 -18.16
N TRP A 12 -13.40 -27.13 -18.61
CA TRP A 12 -14.47 -28.15 -18.56
C TRP A 12 -14.75 -28.66 -17.14
N LEU A 13 -13.70 -28.87 -16.33
CA LEU A 13 -13.89 -29.26 -14.92
C LEU A 13 -14.51 -28.14 -14.07
N GLY A 14 -14.16 -26.86 -14.32
CA GLY A 14 -14.78 -25.72 -13.64
C GLY A 14 -16.24 -25.48 -14.03
N ALA A 15 -16.60 -25.73 -15.29
CA ALA A 15 -17.98 -25.60 -15.76
C ALA A 15 -18.90 -26.71 -15.21
N THR A 16 -18.37 -27.90 -14.92
CA THR A 16 -19.17 -29.04 -14.48
C THR A 16 -19.50 -28.99 -12.99
N SER A 17 -18.64 -28.39 -12.15
CA SER A 17 -18.93 -28.24 -10.71
C SER A 17 -20.03 -27.22 -10.40
N MET A 18 -20.43 -26.36 -11.34
CA MET A 18 -21.52 -25.39 -11.12
C MET A 18 -22.89 -25.89 -11.59
N ALA A 19 -22.95 -26.92 -12.44
CA ALA A 19 -24.22 -27.42 -12.98
C ALA A 19 -24.88 -28.52 -12.14
N ALA A 20 -24.11 -29.28 -11.34
CA ALA A 20 -24.65 -30.44 -10.62
C ALA A 20 -25.27 -30.12 -9.24
N THR A 21 -24.90 -29.02 -8.59
CA THR A 21 -25.42 -28.65 -7.26
C THR A 21 -26.61 -27.70 -7.28
N ALA A 22 -27.03 -27.22 -8.46
CA ALA A 22 -28.19 -26.32 -8.60
C ALA A 22 -29.55 -27.05 -8.61
N GLY A 23 -29.57 -28.38 -8.72
CA GLY A 23 -30.80 -29.15 -8.93
C GLY A 23 -31.57 -29.56 -7.68
N LEU A 24 -30.93 -29.70 -6.51
CA LEU A 24 -31.58 -30.36 -5.36
C LEU A 24 -31.39 -29.70 -3.98
N THR A 25 -30.67 -28.58 -3.91
CA THR A 25 -30.62 -27.75 -2.71
C THR A 25 -30.58 -26.30 -3.16
N GLY A 26 -31.55 -25.50 -2.73
CA GLY A 26 -31.60 -24.05 -2.99
C GLY A 26 -30.42 -23.34 -2.35
N LEU A 27 -29.24 -23.47 -2.96
CA LEU A 27 -27.99 -22.91 -2.52
C LEU A 27 -27.91 -21.48 -3.03
N TYR A 28 -28.14 -20.55 -2.11
CA TYR A 28 -27.78 -19.15 -2.20
C TYR A 28 -26.30 -19.06 -2.62
N TYR A 29 -26.04 -18.80 -3.90
CA TYR A 29 -24.69 -18.43 -4.35
C TYR A 29 -24.38 -17.06 -3.77
N THR A 30 -23.71 -17.02 -2.62
CA THR A 30 -23.09 -15.81 -2.11
C THR A 30 -21.90 -15.53 -3.02
N THR A 31 -22.04 -14.55 -3.90
CA THR A 31 -20.89 -13.96 -4.58
C THR A 31 -20.16 -13.12 -3.53
N ALA A 32 -19.01 -13.61 -3.05
CA ALA A 32 -18.13 -12.83 -2.21
C ALA A 32 -17.50 -11.72 -3.07
N SER A 33 -18.18 -10.57 -3.15
CA SER A 33 -17.66 -9.36 -3.77
C SER A 33 -16.68 -8.71 -2.78
N SER A 34 -15.39 -9.01 -2.93
CA SER A 34 -14.32 -8.22 -2.30
C SER A 34 -14.19 -6.89 -3.06
N ALA A 35 -15.13 -5.97 -2.87
CA ALA A 35 -14.94 -4.60 -3.30
C ALA A 35 -13.81 -3.96 -2.47
N PRO A 36 -12.84 -3.24 -3.08
CA PRO A 36 -11.85 -2.52 -2.32
C PRO A 36 -12.57 -1.49 -1.46
N VAL A 37 -12.51 -1.66 -0.13
CA VAL A 37 -13.14 -0.74 0.80
C VAL A 37 -12.34 0.58 0.75
N LYS A 38 -12.96 1.62 0.20
CA LYS A 38 -12.37 2.96 0.15
C LYS A 38 -12.33 3.54 1.56
N THR A 39 -11.15 3.88 2.03
CA THR A 39 -10.96 4.61 3.28
C THR A 39 -11.43 6.06 3.13
N PRO A 40 -12.01 6.67 4.18
CA PRO A 40 -12.38 8.08 4.15
C PRO A 40 -11.17 8.98 3.87
N PRO A 41 -11.33 10.07 3.11
CA PRO A 41 -10.25 11.04 2.90
C PRO A 41 -9.87 11.76 4.20
N LEU A 42 -8.61 12.18 4.29
CA LEU A 42 -8.14 13.09 5.34
C LEU A 42 -8.68 14.51 5.03
N SER A 43 -9.16 15.22 6.05
CA SER A 43 -9.58 16.61 5.92
C SER A 43 -8.36 17.53 5.82
N ALA A 44 -8.55 18.72 5.23
CA ALA A 44 -7.48 19.70 5.13
C ALA A 44 -6.95 20.16 6.50
N GLU A 45 -7.83 20.24 7.51
CA GLU A 45 -7.48 20.59 8.88
C GLU A 45 -6.60 19.51 9.53
N GLU A 46 -6.92 18.23 9.31
CA GLU A 46 -6.12 17.11 9.80
C GLU A 46 -4.74 17.07 9.14
N ILE A 47 -4.68 17.33 7.83
CA ILE A 47 -3.40 17.43 7.10
C ILE A 47 -2.57 18.59 7.67
N ALA A 48 -3.17 19.77 7.89
CA ALA A 48 -2.47 20.91 8.47
C ALA A 48 -1.96 20.61 9.89
N ALA A 49 -2.75 19.91 10.71
CA ALA A 49 -2.33 19.47 12.03
C ALA A 49 -1.17 18.47 11.98
N ILE A 50 -1.19 17.52 11.04
CA ILE A 50 -0.11 16.55 10.80
C ILE A 50 1.18 17.28 10.37
N GLU A 51 1.08 18.19 9.40
CA GLU A 51 2.23 18.98 8.92
C GLU A 51 2.82 19.87 10.02
N SER A 52 1.97 20.43 10.88
CA SER A 52 2.41 21.22 12.04
C SER A 52 3.12 20.36 13.09
N ALA A 53 2.59 19.16 13.38
CA ALA A 53 3.19 18.25 14.34
C ALA A 53 4.55 17.69 13.87
N ILE A 54 4.69 17.42 12.57
CA ILE A 54 5.93 16.89 11.97
C ILE A 54 6.91 18.02 11.60
N GLY A 55 6.41 19.24 11.42
CA GLY A 55 7.21 20.40 11.01
C GLY A 55 7.71 20.33 9.56
N LYS A 56 7.14 19.44 8.75
CA LYS A 56 7.47 19.23 7.33
C LYS A 56 6.19 19.08 6.53
N LYS A 57 6.19 19.63 5.31
CA LYS A 57 5.08 19.47 4.37
C LYS A 57 5.15 18.14 3.64
N GLY A 58 3.99 17.55 3.41
CA GLY A 58 3.84 16.28 2.70
C GLY A 58 3.20 16.42 1.34
N THR A 59 2.94 15.28 0.71
CA THR A 59 2.13 15.14 -0.49
C THR A 59 0.92 14.28 -0.17
N TYR A 60 -0.27 14.79 -0.45
CA TYR A 60 -1.52 14.03 -0.32
C TYR A 60 -1.89 13.37 -1.65
N ASN A 61 -2.12 12.06 -1.62
CA ASN A 61 -2.61 11.30 -2.76
C ASN A 61 -4.11 11.02 -2.59
N GLU A 62 -4.94 11.71 -3.35
CA GLU A 62 -6.41 11.59 -3.31
C GLU A 62 -6.90 10.21 -3.73
N GLY A 63 -6.20 9.55 -4.66
CA GLY A 63 -6.59 8.23 -5.16
C GLY A 63 -6.44 7.12 -4.11
N GLN A 64 -5.57 7.31 -3.11
CA GLN A 64 -5.31 6.35 -2.04
C GLN A 64 -5.73 6.86 -0.65
N ALA A 65 -6.17 8.12 -0.54
CA ALA A 65 -6.43 8.81 0.72
C ALA A 65 -5.24 8.75 1.71
N VAL A 66 -4.01 8.87 1.18
CA VAL A 66 -2.76 8.79 1.96
C VAL A 66 -2.04 10.13 1.92
N HIS A 67 -1.63 10.64 3.10
CA HIS A 67 -0.71 11.76 3.21
C HIS A 67 0.70 11.26 3.53
N THR A 68 1.66 11.52 2.65
CA THR A 68 3.05 11.05 2.80
C THR A 68 3.99 12.22 2.98
N ILE A 69 4.84 12.16 4.00
CA ILE A 69 5.88 13.14 4.30
C ILE A 69 7.24 12.46 4.17
N ALA A 70 8.12 13.05 3.37
CA ALA A 70 9.50 12.60 3.26
C ALA A 70 10.33 13.17 4.42
N LEU A 71 11.13 12.31 5.05
CA LEU A 71 12.00 12.64 6.18
C LEU A 71 13.47 12.38 5.79
N PRO A 72 14.10 13.29 5.02
CA PRO A 72 15.50 13.12 4.62
C PRO A 72 16.43 13.26 5.83
N ARG A 73 17.38 12.32 5.96
CA ARG A 73 18.41 12.33 7.00
C ARG A 73 19.60 13.23 6.65
N SER A 74 19.39 14.54 6.70
CA SER A 74 20.44 15.53 6.39
C SER A 74 21.64 15.52 7.35
N ASP A 75 21.54 14.77 8.45
CA ASP A 75 22.61 14.53 9.42
C ASP A 75 23.66 13.52 8.92
N LEU A 76 23.33 12.72 7.89
CA LEU A 76 24.22 11.72 7.32
C LEU A 76 25.19 12.32 6.30
N LYS A 77 26.50 12.18 6.58
CA LYS A 77 27.57 12.40 5.60
C LYS A 77 28.20 11.04 5.26
N ILE A 78 27.66 10.38 4.24
CA ILE A 78 28.12 9.06 3.82
C ILE A 78 29.05 9.22 2.62
N ALA A 79 30.23 8.60 2.71
CA ALA A 79 31.16 8.48 1.59
C ALA A 79 31.42 7.01 1.31
N ILE A 80 31.34 6.60 0.04
CA ILE A 80 31.74 5.26 -0.41
C ILE A 80 33.03 5.41 -1.18
N LYS A 81 34.12 4.78 -0.71
CA LYS A 81 35.45 4.87 -1.33
C LYS A 81 35.91 6.32 -1.60
N SER A 82 35.68 7.21 -0.63
CA SER A 82 35.95 8.66 -0.68
C SER A 82 35.10 9.50 -1.64
N GLU A 83 34.09 8.93 -2.31
CA GLU A 83 33.10 9.70 -3.07
C GLU A 83 31.88 10.00 -2.20
N ASN A 84 31.45 11.25 -2.15
CA ASN A 84 30.28 11.66 -1.37
C ASN A 84 29.00 11.16 -2.03
N VAL A 85 28.19 10.40 -1.29
CA VAL A 85 26.90 9.88 -1.77
C VAL A 85 25.77 10.74 -1.19
N PRO A 86 24.86 11.26 -2.03
CA PRO A 86 23.73 12.03 -1.53
C PRO A 86 22.77 11.14 -0.74
N VAL A 87 22.25 11.68 0.37
CA VAL A 87 21.32 11.00 1.28
C VAL A 87 20.02 10.56 0.59
N SER A 88 19.65 11.22 -0.52
CA SER A 88 18.50 10.84 -1.35
C SER A 88 18.63 9.43 -1.97
N PHE A 89 19.81 8.80 -1.92
CA PHE A 89 20.05 7.43 -2.36
C PHE A 89 19.55 6.39 -1.33
N GLY A 90 18.30 6.53 -0.88
CA GLY A 90 17.64 5.56 0.01
C GLY A 90 18.02 5.66 1.50
N PHE A 91 18.80 6.67 1.91
CA PHE A 91 19.12 6.89 3.32
C PHE A 91 18.13 7.81 4.05
N GLY A 92 17.10 8.30 3.34
CA GLY A 92 15.98 9.05 3.91
C GLY A 92 14.85 8.13 4.36
N GLY A 93 14.11 8.54 5.38
CA GLY A 93 12.88 7.90 5.81
C GLY A 93 11.65 8.55 5.20
N TRP A 94 10.48 7.98 5.48
CA TRP A 94 9.19 8.53 5.12
C TRP A 94 8.14 8.13 6.14
N VAL A 95 7.07 8.91 6.23
CA VAL A 95 5.88 8.59 7.02
C VAL A 95 4.64 8.82 6.18
N SER A 96 3.74 7.83 6.16
CA SER A 96 2.45 7.88 5.50
C SER A 96 1.33 7.68 6.51
N ILE A 97 0.34 8.55 6.45
CA ILE A 97 -0.81 8.56 7.33
C ILE A 97 -2.07 8.39 6.49
N LYS A 98 -2.95 7.49 6.93
CA LYS A 98 -4.26 7.26 6.32
C LYS A 98 -5.31 6.99 7.38
N LYS A 99 -6.57 7.29 7.10
CA LYS A 99 -7.67 6.88 7.98
C LYS A 99 -7.97 5.38 7.82
N THR A 100 -8.41 4.78 8.91
CA THR A 100 -8.98 3.43 8.91
C THR A 100 -10.33 3.46 8.20
N VAL A 101 -10.78 2.32 7.71
CA VAL A 101 -12.10 2.15 7.09
C VAL A 101 -13.23 2.71 7.97
N ASP A 102 -13.12 2.53 9.28
CA ASP A 102 -14.12 2.97 10.26
C ASP A 102 -14.11 4.50 10.50
N GLY A 103 -13.15 5.24 9.93
CA GLY A 103 -13.03 6.70 10.03
C GLY A 103 -12.66 7.25 11.42
N LYS A 104 -12.66 6.41 12.46
CA LYS A 104 -12.41 6.80 13.87
C LYS A 104 -10.94 6.77 14.29
N SER A 105 -10.09 6.08 13.52
CA SER A 105 -8.68 5.89 13.85
C SER A 105 -7.82 6.09 12.61
N ALA A 106 -6.59 6.56 12.79
CA ALA A 106 -5.61 6.68 11.73
C ALA A 106 -4.57 5.55 11.83
N VAL A 107 -4.16 5.04 10.67
CA VAL A 107 -3.02 4.13 10.55
C VAL A 107 -1.84 4.95 10.05
N LEU A 108 -0.73 4.84 10.77
CA LEU A 108 0.55 5.42 10.40
C LEU A 108 1.50 4.29 10.02
N MET A 109 2.13 4.41 8.85
CA MET A 109 3.22 3.55 8.42
C MET A 109 4.42 4.43 8.11
N SER A 110 5.61 3.99 8.51
CA SER A 110 6.83 4.74 8.26
C SER A 110 8.02 3.82 8.05
N ASP A 111 9.02 4.33 7.35
CA ASP A 111 10.35 3.75 7.26
C ASP A 111 11.37 4.77 7.81
N THR A 112 12.33 4.30 8.60
CA THR A 112 13.42 5.13 9.13
C THR A 112 14.71 4.34 9.13
N VAL A 113 15.73 4.91 8.51
CA VAL A 113 17.08 4.34 8.46
C VAL A 113 17.84 4.71 9.73
N LEU A 114 18.29 3.70 10.48
CA LEU A 114 19.11 3.85 11.68
C LEU A 114 20.57 3.52 11.38
N LEU A 115 21.50 4.25 12.00
CA LEU A 115 22.92 3.86 11.98
C LEU A 115 23.18 2.90 13.14
N LEU A 116 23.78 1.76 12.83
CA LEU A 116 24.33 0.87 13.84
C LEU A 116 25.73 1.36 14.22
N HIS A 117 25.88 1.86 15.44
CA HIS A 117 27.17 2.26 15.99
C HIS A 117 27.81 1.08 16.75
N THR A 118 28.62 0.27 16.07
CA THR A 118 29.46 -0.75 16.73
C THR A 118 30.68 -0.08 17.35
N ARG A 119 30.71 -0.02 18.69
CA ARG A 119 31.92 0.29 19.46
C ARG A 119 32.84 -0.94 19.39
N PHE A 120 34.01 -0.79 18.76
CA PHE A 120 35.17 -1.65 18.98
C PHE A 120 36.33 -0.76 19.43
#